data_AF-A0A6C0HYU5-F1
#
_entry.id   AF-A0A6C0HYU5-F1
#
_cell.length_a   1.000
_cell.length_b   1.000
_cell.length_c   1.000
_cell.angle_alpha   90.00
_cell.angle_beta   90.00
_cell.angle_gamma   90.00
#
_symmetry.space_group_name_H-M   'P 1'
#
loop_
_entity.id
_entity.type
_entity.pdbx_description
1 polymer ?
#
loop_
_entity_poly.entity_id
_entity_poly.type
_entity_poly.pdbx_seq_one_letter_code
_entity_poly.pdbx_strand_id
1 'polypeptide(L)'
;MEKSVDKVTEINIKIENVGGDENKHYQFVIDNTKFQKMLFVYNAINDGWSVKKRNDSYIFSKNHEGKKEVFSDSYLLTFMKTNLDMNKLLS
;
A
#
# COMPACT_ATOMS: atom_id res chain seq x y z
N MET A 1 17.29 30.29 4.13
CA MET A 1 16.37 29.19 4.46
C MET A 1 16.32 28.28 3.26
N GLU A 2 17.17 27.25 3.27
CA GLU A 2 17.19 26.24 2.22
C GLU A 2 15.91 25.41 2.38
N LYS A 3 15.03 25.44 1.37
CA LYS A 3 13.83 24.60 1.38
C LYS A 3 14.31 23.16 1.44
N SER A 4 13.86 22.42 2.46
CA SER A 4 14.04 20.97 2.53
C SER A 4 13.50 20.37 1.25
N VAL A 5 14.38 19.87 0.39
CA VAL A 5 13.99 19.11 -0.79
C VAL A 5 13.30 17.86 -0.26
N ASP A 6 12.01 17.71 -0.52
CA ASP A 6 11.29 16.49 -0.20
C ASP A 6 12.05 15.33 -0.84
N LYS A 7 12.60 14.45 0.00
CA LYS A 7 13.29 13.24 -0.44
C LYS A 7 12.26 12.40 -1.21
N VAL A 8 12.34 12.43 -2.54
CA VAL A 8 11.52 11.57 -3.39
C VAL A 8 12.09 10.15 -3.26
N THR A 9 11.36 9.28 -2.57
CA THR A 9 11.67 7.85 -2.54
C THR A 9 11.18 7.23 -3.85
N GLU A 10 12.10 6.89 -4.74
CA GLU A 10 11.79 6.18 -5.99
C GLU A 10 11.71 4.68 -5.74
N ILE A 11 10.54 4.08 -6.04
CA ILE A 11 10.38 2.62 -6.05
C ILE A 11 10.60 2.14 -7.48
N ASN A 12 11.72 1.46 -7.72
CA ASN A 12 12.01 0.84 -9.02
C ASN A 12 11.38 -0.56 -9.08
N ILE A 13 10.27 -0.68 -9.82
CA ILE A 13 9.59 -1.96 -10.04
C ILE A 13 10.07 -2.57 -11.35
N LYS A 14 10.76 -3.71 -11.27
CA LYS A 14 11.06 -4.54 -12.46
C LYS A 14 9.85 -5.40 -12.77
N ILE A 15 9.26 -5.21 -13.95
CA ILE A 15 8.15 -6.04 -14.43
C ILE A 15 8.74 -7.07 -15.40
N GLU A 16 8.68 -8.34 -15.05
CA GLU A 16 9.06 -9.44 -15.93
C GLU A 16 7.82 -9.92 -16.71
N ASN A 17 8.00 -10.32 -17.97
CA ASN A 17 6.92 -10.76 -18.88
C ASN A 17 5.86 -9.71 -19.23
N VAL A 18 6.25 -8.46 -19.46
CA VAL A 18 5.37 -7.55 -20.20
C VAL A 18 5.37 -8.04 -21.64
N GLY A 19 4.27 -8.61 -22.12
CA GLY A 19 4.13 -9.01 -23.52
C GLY A 19 4.38 -7.79 -24.42
N GLY A 20 5.52 -7.75 -25.08
CA GLY A 20 6.01 -6.59 -25.82
C GLY A 20 7.51 -6.61 -26.02
N ASP A 21 7.98 -5.79 -26.97
CA ASP A 21 9.37 -5.58 -27.36
C ASP A 21 10.34 -5.52 -26.15
N GLU A 22 11.34 -6.40 -26.17
CA GLU A 22 12.37 -6.60 -25.15
C GLU A 22 13.20 -5.34 -24.83
N ASN A 23 13.10 -4.30 -25.68
CA ASN A 23 13.81 -3.03 -25.52
C ASN A 23 12.97 -1.91 -24.89
N LYS A 24 11.71 -2.17 -24.49
CA LYS A 24 10.87 -1.14 -23.85
C LYS A 24 11.01 -1.15 -22.32
N HIS A 25 11.56 -0.05 -21.81
CA HIS A 25 11.53 0.25 -20.38
C HIS A 25 10.22 0.95 -20.01
N TYR A 26 9.38 0.26 -19.25
CA TYR A 26 8.16 0.84 -18.69
C TYR A 26 8.47 1.46 -17.34
N GLN A 27 8.35 2.78 -17.23
CA GLN A 27 8.37 3.46 -15.94
C GLN A 27 6.97 3.43 -15.33
N PHE A 28 6.83 2.77 -14.18
CA PHE A 28 5.58 2.74 -13.43
C PHE A 28 5.70 3.65 -12.21
N VAL A 29 4.98 4.77 -12.22
CA VAL A 29 4.91 5.69 -11.10
C VAL A 29 3.68 5.36 -10.28
N ILE A 30 3.89 4.99 -9.00
CA ILE A 30 2.81 4.79 -8.04
C ILE A 30 2.98 5.76 -6.88
N ASP A 31 1.88 6.39 -6.49
CA ASP A 31 1.83 7.20 -5.29
C ASP A 31 2.07 6.33 -4.03
N ASN A 32 2.90 6.85 -3.11
CA ASN A 32 3.30 6.15 -1.90
C ASN A 32 2.09 5.75 -1.03
N THR A 33 1.11 6.64 -0.90
CA THR A 33 -0.11 6.35 -0.13
C THR A 33 -0.86 5.15 -0.72
N LYS A 34 -0.97 5.08 -2.04
CA LYS A 34 -1.60 3.96 -2.73
C LYS A 34 -0.83 2.66 -2.52
N PHE A 35 0.50 2.70 -2.59
CA PHE A 35 1.34 1.53 -2.35
C PHE A 35 1.21 1.01 -0.91
N GLN A 36 1.26 1.90 0.09
CA GLN A 36 1.05 1.53 1.51
C GLN A 36 -0.31 0.87 1.73
N LYS A 37 -1.39 1.38 1.11
CA LYS A 37 -2.72 0.75 1.14
C LYS A 37 -2.70 -0.66 0.58
N MET A 38 -2.04 -0.86 -0.55
CA MET A 38 -1.92 -2.17 -1.18
C MET A 38 -1.17 -3.15 -0.28
N LEU A 39 -0.05 -2.73 0.32
CA LEU A 39 0.75 -3.54 1.23
C LEU A 39 -0.05 -3.93 2.49
N PHE A 40 -0.76 -2.98 3.09
CA PHE A 40 -1.55 -3.25 4.29
C PHE A 40 -2.68 -4.26 4.03
N VAL A 41 -3.41 -4.10 2.92
CA VAL A 41 -4.46 -5.04 2.52
C VAL A 41 -3.87 -6.42 2.21
N TYR A 42 -2.73 -6.47 1.52
CA TYR A 42 -2.04 -7.73 1.21
C TYR A 42 -1.64 -8.48 2.48
N ASN A 43 -1.01 -7.80 3.46
CA ASN A 43 -0.63 -8.39 4.74
C ASN A 43 -1.85 -8.91 5.51
N ALA A 44 -2.93 -8.14 5.57
CA ALA A 44 -4.15 -8.58 6.25
C ALA A 44 -4.74 -9.85 5.61
N ILE A 45 -4.74 -9.95 4.29
CA ILE A 45 -5.20 -11.14 3.57
C ILE A 45 -4.33 -12.36 3.92
N ASN A 46 -3.01 -12.21 3.92
CA ASN A 46 -2.08 -13.30 4.29
C ASN A 46 -2.26 -13.75 5.74
N ASP A 47 -2.61 -12.83 6.65
CA ASP A 47 -2.93 -13.13 8.05
C ASP A 47 -4.34 -13.74 8.24
N GLY A 48 -5.07 -14.01 7.15
CA GLY A 48 -6.36 -14.68 7.14
C GLY A 48 -7.57 -13.76 7.29
N TRP A 49 -7.40 -12.45 7.11
CA TRP A 49 -8.51 -11.50 7.06
C TRP A 49 -9.17 -11.47 5.68
N SER A 50 -10.49 -11.32 5.67
CA SER A 50 -11.24 -10.89 4.49
C SER A 50 -11.40 -9.37 4.51
N VAL A 51 -11.12 -8.70 3.40
CA VAL A 51 -11.23 -7.24 3.29
C VAL A 51 -12.30 -6.86 2.26
N LYS A 52 -13.25 -6.00 2.65
CA LYS A 52 -14.30 -5.47 1.75
C LYS A 52 -14.27 -3.94 1.77
N LYS A 53 -14.16 -3.31 0.60
CA LYS A 53 -14.37 -1.86 0.46
C LYS A 53 -15.86 -1.53 0.39
N ARG A 54 -16.29 -0.52 1.14
CA ARG A 54 -17.65 0.03 1.14
C ARG A 54 -17.56 1.55 1.24
N ASN A 55 -17.87 2.25 0.15
CA ASN A 55 -17.76 3.70 0.06
C ASN A 55 -16.37 4.17 0.54
N ASP A 56 -16.34 5.04 1.54
CA ASP A 56 -15.13 5.61 2.14
C ASP A 56 -14.64 4.80 3.35
N SER A 57 -14.84 3.48 3.32
CA SER A 57 -14.44 2.58 4.40
C SER A 57 -13.97 1.22 3.89
N TYR A 58 -13.15 0.57 4.72
CA TYR A 58 -12.73 -0.80 4.57
C TYR A 58 -13.19 -1.62 5.77
N ILE A 59 -13.80 -2.76 5.49
CA ILE A 59 -14.27 -3.72 6.49
C ILE A 59 -13.33 -4.92 6.45
N PHE A 60 -12.64 -5.15 7.55
CA PHE A 60 -11.79 -6.31 7.78
C PHE A 60 -12.57 -7.29 8.65
N SER A 61 -12.64 -8.56 8.25
CA SER A 61 -13.30 -9.61 9.03
C SER A 61 -12.51 -10.90 9.03
N LYS A 62 -12.41 -11.57 10.19
CA LYS A 62 -11.70 -12.84 10.35
C LYS A 62 -12.67 -13.90 10.89
N ASN A 63 -13.17 -14.75 9.99
CA ASN A 63 -14.31 -15.63 10.28
C ASN A 63 -14.08 -16.62 11.41
N HIS A 64 -12.86 -17.17 11.54
CA HIS A 64 -12.56 -18.16 12.57
C HIS A 64 -12.33 -17.54 13.97
N GLU A 65 -12.19 -16.21 14.05
CA GLU A 65 -12.02 -15.49 15.33
C GLU A 65 -13.21 -14.58 15.67
N GLY A 66 -14.23 -14.50 14.80
CA GLY A 66 -15.37 -13.59 14.96
C GLY A 66 -15.01 -12.09 14.96
N LYS A 67 -13.78 -11.74 14.58
CA LYS A 67 -13.30 -10.34 14.59
C LYS A 67 -13.81 -9.57 13.38
N LYS A 68 -14.18 -8.32 13.62
CA LYS A 68 -14.59 -7.38 12.58
C LYS A 68 -14.12 -5.98 12.94
N GLU A 69 -13.40 -5.35 12.02
CA GLU A 69 -12.88 -3.99 12.15
C GLU A 69 -13.35 -3.16 10.95
N VAL A 70 -13.72 -1.92 11.19
CA VAL A 70 -14.17 -0.98 10.15
C VAL A 70 -13.32 0.26 10.24
N PHE A 71 -12.58 0.53 9.18
CA PHE A 71 -11.72 1.70 9.08
C PHE A 71 -12.26 2.65 8.02
N SER A 72 -12.42 3.92 8.35
CA SER A 72 -12.61 4.93 7.32
C SER A 72 -11.34 5.06 6.48
N ASP A 73 -11.48 5.46 5.21
CA ASP A 73 -10.34 5.60 4.31
C ASP A 73 -9.33 6.66 4.81
N SER A 74 -9.83 7.72 5.45
CA SER A 74 -9.01 8.78 6.06
C SER A 74 -8.27 8.29 7.31
N TYR A 75 -8.92 7.50 8.17
CA TYR A 75 -8.29 6.94 9.35
C TYR A 75 -7.23 5.91 8.94
N LEU A 76 -7.57 5.00 8.02
CA LEU A 76 -6.64 4.00 7.53
C LEU A 76 -5.40 4.65 6.92
N LEU A 77 -5.60 5.69 6.11
CA LEU A 77 -4.52 6.49 5.55
C LEU A 77 -3.60 7.07 6.62
N THR A 78 -4.18 7.72 7.63
CA THR A 78 -3.43 8.34 8.72
C THR A 78 -2.66 7.28 9.49
N PHE A 79 -3.33 6.17 9.85
CA PHE A 79 -2.71 5.04 10.53
C PHE A 79 -1.49 4.50 9.77
N MET A 80 -1.60 4.26 8.46
CA MET A 80 -0.48 3.76 7.68
C MET A 80 0.65 4.78 7.58
N LYS A 81 0.36 6.07 7.37
CA LYS A 81 1.41 7.10 7.35
C LYS A 81 2.16 7.19 8.68
N THR A 82 1.48 6.95 9.79
CA THR A 82 2.09 7.02 11.13
C THR A 82 2.82 5.73 11.52
N ASN A 83 2.36 4.57 11.04
CA ASN A 83 2.83 3.26 11.54
C ASN A 83 3.57 2.41 10.48
N LEU A 84 3.42 2.70 9.18
CA LEU A 84 4.13 2.03 8.08
C LEU A 84 5.12 3.00 7.45
N ASP A 85 6.27 3.15 8.10
CA ASP A 85 7.40 3.91 7.55
C ASP A 85 8.07 3.12 6.42
N MET A 86 7.91 3.60 5.19
CA MET A 86 8.51 3.00 4.00
C MET A 86 10.03 2.89 4.08
N ASN A 87 10.70 3.82 4.78
CA ASN A 87 12.14 3.76 4.95
C ASN A 87 12.56 2.55 5.81
N LYS A 88 11.71 2.11 6.74
CA LYS A 88 11.95 0.93 7.58
C LYS A 88 11.54 -0.38 6.90
N LEU A 89 10.63 -0.32 5.93
CA LEU A 89 10.16 -1.50 5.19
C LEU A 89 11.12 -1.91 4.06
N LEU A 90 11.89 -0.95 3.53
CA LEU A 90 12.82 -1.16 2.41
C LEU A 90 14.31 -1.16 2.83
N SER A 91 14.60 -1.00 4.12
CA SER A 91 15.97 -1.02 4.68
C SER A 91 16.53 -2.42 4.82
#